data_AF-A0A1H1KEH7-F1
#
_entry.id   AF-A0A1H1KEH7-F1
#
_cell.length_a   1.000
_cell.length_b   1.000
_cell.length_c   1.000
_cell.angle_alpha   90.00
_cell.angle_beta   90.00
_cell.angle_gamma   90.00
#
_symmetry.space_group_name_H-M   'P 1'
#
loop_
_entity.id
_entity.type
_entity.pdbx_description
1 polymer ?
#
loop_
_entity_poly.entity_id
_entity_poly.type
_entity_poly.pdbx_seq_one_letter_code
_entity_poly.pdbx_strand_id
1 'polypeptide(L)'
;MTDNTLEEWANLRRWWFGSVYEIADIGFQRRTWLNPPTPSPHWSYVEFCESYPSADQLQFARTRGHLSTEEFELLAALGNAIARHKPPGGDWYAHLAILEDPAWHVVVAMAEQIRRQLLTLTDDPIERSYLLGDVA
;
A
#
# COMPACT_ATOMS: atom_id res chain seq x y z
N MET A 1 1.45 12.04 -29.94
CA MET A 1 1.15 12.23 -28.51
C MET A 1 0.49 10.97 -27.99
N THR A 2 1.25 9.88 -27.83
CA THR A 2 0.66 8.57 -27.49
C THR A 2 1.52 7.70 -26.57
N ASP A 3 2.65 8.21 -26.02
CA ASP A 3 3.50 7.43 -25.10
C ASP A 3 3.31 7.78 -23.61
N ASN A 4 2.98 9.03 -23.27
CA ASN A 4 2.98 9.47 -21.86
C ASN A 4 2.02 8.68 -20.96
N THR A 5 0.87 8.21 -21.48
CA THR A 5 -0.15 7.57 -20.63
C THR A 5 0.26 6.18 -20.13
N LEU A 6 0.97 5.38 -20.93
CA LEU A 6 1.32 4.01 -20.52
C LEU A 6 2.40 4.01 -19.44
N GLU A 7 3.38 4.90 -19.56
CA GLU A 7 4.43 5.08 -18.56
C GLU A 7 3.88 5.66 -17.24
N GLU A 8 2.98 6.65 -17.32
CA GLU A 8 2.27 7.19 -16.15
C GLU A 8 1.50 6.10 -15.40
N TRP A 9 0.82 5.20 -16.12
CA TRP A 9 0.10 4.07 -15.52
C TRP A 9 1.02 3.03 -14.90
N ALA A 10 2.12 2.70 -15.56
CA ALA A 10 3.13 1.79 -15.00
C ALA A 10 3.72 2.37 -13.70
N ASN A 11 4.01 3.67 -13.67
CA ASN A 11 4.49 4.35 -12.47
C ASN A 11 3.44 4.33 -11.36
N LEU A 12 2.17 4.57 -11.68
CA LEU A 12 1.10 4.54 -10.69
C LEU A 12 0.90 3.15 -10.08
N ARG A 13 0.93 2.09 -10.90
CA ARG A 13 0.88 0.69 -10.42
C ARG A 13 2.05 0.37 -9.48
N ARG A 14 3.26 0.75 -9.87
CA ARG A 14 4.46 0.60 -9.03
C ARG A 14 4.29 1.26 -7.67
N TRP A 15 3.74 2.47 -7.64
CA TRP A 15 3.50 3.18 -6.37
C TRP A 15 2.48 2.45 -5.51
N TRP A 16 1.36 2.00 -6.09
CA TRP A 16 0.35 1.23 -5.35
C TRP A 16 0.92 -0.07 -4.78
N PHE A 17 1.79 -0.74 -5.54
CA PHE A 17 2.47 -1.95 -5.08
C PHE A 17 3.49 -1.66 -3.98
N GLY A 18 4.16 -0.51 -4.05
CA GLY A 18 4.97 0.02 -2.96
C GLY A 18 4.13 0.22 -1.69
N SER A 19 2.96 0.85 -1.80
CA SER A 19 2.06 1.05 -0.66
C SER A 19 1.57 -0.27 -0.06
N VAL A 20 1.35 -1.32 -0.86
CA VAL A 20 1.07 -2.67 -0.34
C VAL A 20 2.22 -3.17 0.54
N TYR A 21 3.47 -3.02 0.10
CA TYR A 21 4.64 -3.37 0.92
C TYR A 21 4.73 -2.53 2.20
N GLU A 22 4.54 -1.22 2.10
CA GLU A 22 4.57 -0.29 3.23
C GLU A 22 3.56 -0.70 4.33
N ILE A 23 2.37 -1.17 3.94
CA ILE A 23 1.34 -1.66 4.87
C ILE A 23 1.63 -3.09 5.37
N ALA A 24 2.29 -3.94 4.57
CA ALA A 24 2.56 -5.34 4.92
C ALA A 24 3.74 -5.54 5.88
N ASP A 25 4.72 -4.63 5.92
CA ASP A 25 5.93 -4.80 6.74
C ASP A 25 5.86 -3.96 8.03
N ILE A 26 5.42 -4.60 9.13
CA ILE A 26 5.40 -3.99 10.47
C ILE A 26 6.79 -3.58 10.96
N GLY A 27 7.84 -4.28 10.52
CA GLY A 27 9.22 -3.95 10.84
C GLY A 27 9.65 -2.68 10.14
N PHE A 28 9.27 -2.51 8.87
CA PHE A 28 9.48 -1.28 8.11
C PHE A 28 8.72 -0.11 8.74
N GLN A 29 7.44 -0.27 9.05
CA GLN A 29 6.63 0.73 9.75
C GLN A 29 7.27 1.15 11.08
N ARG A 30 7.75 0.20 11.88
CA ARG A 30 8.44 0.52 13.15
C ARG A 30 9.70 1.36 12.92
N ARG A 31 10.50 1.04 11.89
CA ARG A 31 11.70 1.81 11.57
C ARG A 31 11.35 3.22 11.11
N THR A 32 10.38 3.37 10.22
CA THR A 32 10.05 4.65 9.59
C THR A 32 9.19 5.55 10.48
N TRP A 33 8.18 5.02 11.18
CA TRP A 33 7.26 5.83 11.98
C TRP A 33 7.86 6.31 13.30
N LEU A 34 8.75 5.52 13.91
CA LEU A 34 9.39 5.90 15.17
C LEU A 34 10.71 6.66 14.97
N ASN A 35 11.42 6.38 13.87
CA ASN A 35 12.72 6.98 13.56
C ASN A 35 12.82 7.28 12.07
N PRO A 36 12.07 8.27 11.57
CA PRO A 36 11.99 8.54 10.14
C PRO A 36 13.37 8.93 9.58
N PRO A 37 13.78 8.39 8.42
CA PRO A 37 15.11 8.64 7.85
C PRO A 37 15.29 10.09 7.38
N THR A 38 14.18 10.77 7.11
CA THR A 38 14.10 12.19 6.79
C THR A 38 12.91 12.79 7.53
N PRO A 39 12.85 14.12 7.73
CA PRO A 39 11.67 14.80 8.30
C PRO A 39 10.42 14.75 7.40
N SER A 40 10.36 13.83 6.43
CA SER A 40 9.25 13.68 5.51
C SER A 40 8.00 13.24 6.28
N PRO A 41 6.85 13.90 6.07
CA PRO A 41 5.59 13.50 6.69
C PRO A 41 5.17 12.09 6.25
N HIS A 42 5.64 11.62 5.07
CA HIS A 42 5.34 10.31 4.47
C HIS A 42 5.53 9.14 5.45
N TRP A 43 6.48 9.25 6.39
CA TRP A 43 6.82 8.19 7.32
C TRP A 43 5.88 8.12 8.51
N SER A 44 4.58 8.00 8.26
CA SER A 44 3.55 7.94 9.29
C SER A 44 2.40 7.01 8.90
N TYR A 45 1.63 6.57 9.91
CA TYR A 45 0.38 5.82 9.69
C TYR A 45 -0.56 6.53 8.72
N VAL A 46 -0.76 7.84 8.92
CA VAL A 46 -1.69 8.64 8.12
C VAL A 46 -1.28 8.62 6.66
N GLU A 47 -0.02 8.94 6.37
CA GLU A 47 0.45 9.01 4.99
C GLU A 47 0.46 7.63 4.31
N PHE A 48 0.75 6.55 5.04
CA PHE A 48 0.66 5.20 4.48
C PHE A 48 -0.80 4.85 4.10
N CYS A 49 -1.78 5.28 4.89
CA CYS A 49 -3.20 5.08 4.59
C CYS A 49 -3.70 6.00 3.45
N GLU A 50 -3.33 7.28 3.46
CA GLU A 50 -3.79 8.28 2.48
C GLU A 50 -3.08 8.14 1.12
N SER A 51 -1.86 7.60 1.09
CA SER A 51 -1.14 7.31 -0.16
C SER A 51 -1.66 6.05 -0.86
N TYR A 52 -2.43 5.22 -0.17
CA TYR A 52 -3.04 4.02 -0.74
C TYR A 52 -4.10 4.39 -1.78
N PRO A 53 -4.22 3.67 -2.92
CA PRO A 53 -5.20 4.01 -3.95
C PRO A 53 -6.64 4.04 -3.44
N SER A 54 -7.36 5.09 -3.82
CA SER A 54 -8.79 5.20 -3.54
C SER A 54 -9.62 4.21 -4.36
N ALA A 55 -10.83 3.92 -3.90
CA ALA A 55 -11.76 3.04 -4.61
C ALA A 55 -12.04 3.54 -6.05
N ASP A 56 -12.15 4.86 -6.24
CA ASP A 56 -12.38 5.47 -7.55
C ASP A 56 -11.17 5.29 -8.48
N GLN A 57 -9.95 5.43 -7.95
CA GLN A 57 -8.72 5.19 -8.71
C GLN A 57 -8.60 3.72 -9.14
N LEU A 58 -8.88 2.77 -8.24
CA LEU A 58 -8.88 1.34 -8.57
C LEU A 58 -9.94 0.98 -9.62
N GLN A 59 -11.15 1.53 -9.47
CA GLN A 59 -12.23 1.30 -10.44
C GLN A 59 -11.87 1.89 -11.81
N PHE A 60 -11.30 3.10 -11.83
CA PHE A 60 -10.85 3.74 -13.06
C PHE A 60 -9.74 2.93 -13.76
N ALA A 61 -8.76 2.41 -13.01
CA ALA A 61 -7.71 1.55 -13.54
C ALA A 61 -8.27 0.22 -14.10
N ARG A 62 -9.18 -0.44 -13.37
CA ARG A 62 -9.84 -1.68 -13.81
C ARG A 62 -10.60 -1.47 -15.12
N THR A 63 -11.41 -0.42 -15.21
CA THR A 63 -12.24 -0.16 -16.40
C THR A 63 -11.43 0.15 -17.66
N ARG A 64 -10.17 0.58 -17.50
CA ARG A 64 -9.23 0.83 -18.58
C ARG A 64 -8.27 -0.32 -18.87
N GLY A 65 -8.40 -1.45 -18.16
CA GLY A 65 -7.55 -2.62 -18.36
C GLY A 65 -6.15 -2.48 -17.76
N HIS A 66 -5.93 -1.52 -16.85
CA HIS A 66 -4.66 -1.36 -16.13
C HIS A 66 -4.57 -2.23 -14.88
N LEU A 67 -5.66 -2.90 -14.48
CA LEU A 67 -5.67 -3.92 -13.44
C LEU A 67 -6.42 -5.15 -13.96
N SER A 68 -5.92 -6.34 -13.64
CA SER A 68 -6.73 -7.55 -13.77
C SER A 68 -7.93 -7.48 -12.79
N THR A 69 -8.91 -8.36 -12.97
CA THR A 69 -10.03 -8.49 -12.01
C THR A 69 -9.50 -8.88 -10.63
N GLU A 70 -8.58 -9.83 -10.59
CA GLU A 70 -7.96 -10.35 -9.37
C GLU A 70 -7.12 -9.28 -8.67
N GLU A 71 -6.27 -8.55 -9.40
CA GLU A 71 -5.48 -7.44 -8.82
C GLU A 71 -6.39 -6.37 -8.21
N PHE A 72 -7.46 -5.99 -8.92
CA PHE A 72 -8.43 -5.03 -8.40
C PHE A 72 -9.09 -5.53 -7.11
N GLU A 73 -9.54 -6.78 -7.07
CA GLU A 73 -10.23 -7.34 -5.90
C GLU A 73 -9.32 -7.37 -4.68
N LEU A 74 -8.04 -7.72 -4.87
CA LEU A 74 -7.04 -7.71 -3.81
C LEU A 74 -6.79 -6.29 -3.28
N LEU A 75 -6.52 -5.34 -4.18
CA LEU A 75 -6.25 -3.96 -3.78
C LEU A 75 -7.46 -3.30 -3.11
N ALA A 76 -8.67 -3.57 -3.61
CA ALA A 76 -9.91 -3.06 -3.03
C ALA A 76 -10.20 -3.67 -1.66
N ALA A 77 -9.91 -4.97 -1.46
CA ALA A 77 -10.06 -5.63 -0.17
C ALA A 77 -9.14 -4.99 0.89
N LEU A 78 -7.88 -4.73 0.55
CA LEU A 78 -6.96 -4.05 1.46
C LEU A 78 -7.38 -2.60 1.74
N GLY A 79 -7.77 -1.84 0.71
CA GLY A 79 -8.26 -0.46 0.89
C GLY A 79 -9.47 -0.38 1.84
N ASN A 80 -10.39 -1.35 1.74
CA ASN A 80 -11.51 -1.47 2.68
C ASN A 80 -11.07 -1.78 4.12
N ALA A 81 -10.06 -2.62 4.30
CA ALA A 81 -9.52 -2.93 5.62
C ALA A 81 -8.86 -1.70 6.26
N ILE A 82 -8.06 -0.96 5.48
CA ILE A 82 -7.43 0.30 5.88
C ILE A 82 -8.49 1.33 6.30
N ALA A 83 -9.51 1.57 5.47
CA ALA A 83 -10.55 2.56 5.74
C ALA A 83 -11.38 2.28 7.00
N ARG A 84 -11.54 0.99 7.34
CA ARG A 84 -12.29 0.53 8.52
C ARG A 84 -11.48 0.62 9.81
N HIS A 85 -10.16 0.54 9.73
CA HIS A 85 -9.30 0.65 10.90
C HIS A 85 -9.47 2.03 11.56
N LYS A 86 -9.46 2.05 12.88
CA LYS A 86 -9.51 3.26 13.71
C LYS A 86 -8.39 3.16 14.73
N PRO A 87 -7.48 4.15 14.80
CA PRO A 87 -6.35 4.08 15.71
C PRO A 87 -6.83 4.08 17.17
N PRO A 88 -6.05 3.48 18.08
CA PRO A 88 -6.36 3.49 19.51
C PRO A 88 -6.57 4.90 20.04
N GLY A 89 -7.67 5.13 20.76
CA GLY A 89 -8.00 6.45 21.32
C GLY A 89 -8.34 7.53 20.29
N GLY A 90 -8.41 7.20 19.00
CA GLY A 90 -8.68 8.16 17.92
C GLY A 90 -7.48 9.06 17.57
N ASP A 91 -6.28 8.76 18.08
CA ASP A 91 -5.06 9.51 17.79
C ASP A 91 -4.30 8.88 16.62
N TRP A 92 -4.39 9.52 15.46
CA TRP A 92 -3.78 9.08 14.21
C TRP A 92 -2.25 9.22 14.19
N TYR A 93 -1.66 9.93 15.15
CA TYR A 93 -0.21 10.16 15.28
C TYR A 93 0.41 9.41 16.45
N ALA A 94 -0.38 8.62 17.20
CA ALA A 94 0.12 7.75 18.27
C ALA A 94 0.84 6.52 17.68
N HIS A 95 1.95 6.73 16.97
CA HIS A 95 2.67 5.70 16.20
C HIS A 95 2.94 4.43 17.01
N LEU A 96 3.42 4.56 18.24
CA LEU A 96 3.68 3.39 19.09
C LEU A 96 2.39 2.63 19.42
N ALA A 97 1.31 3.33 19.79
CA ALA A 97 0.04 2.70 20.11
C ALA A 97 -0.56 1.98 18.90
N ILE A 98 -0.45 2.56 17.70
CA ILE A 98 -0.90 1.95 16.45
C ILE A 98 -0.05 0.71 16.11
N LEU A 99 1.28 0.80 16.27
CA LEU A 99 2.18 -0.34 16.03
C LEU A 99 1.95 -1.51 17.00
N GLU A 100 1.33 -1.26 18.15
CA GLU A 100 0.96 -2.27 19.15
C GLU A 100 -0.51 -2.70 19.04
N ASP A 101 -1.30 -2.09 18.16
CA ASP A 101 -2.72 -2.36 18.01
C ASP A 101 -2.97 -3.72 17.33
N PRO A 102 -3.63 -4.68 18.00
CA PRO A 102 -4.01 -5.95 17.38
C PRO A 102 -4.91 -5.77 16.15
N ALA A 103 -5.75 -4.73 16.11
CA ALA A 103 -6.59 -4.45 14.94
C ALA A 103 -5.75 -4.03 13.74
N TRP A 104 -4.69 -3.24 13.95
CA TRP A 104 -3.74 -2.90 12.91
C TRP A 104 -2.98 -4.14 12.42
N HIS A 105 -2.56 -5.03 13.33
CA HIS A 105 -1.87 -6.27 12.95
C HIS A 105 -2.71 -7.17 12.04
N VAL A 106 -4.04 -7.15 12.17
CA VAL A 106 -4.94 -7.86 11.23
C VAL A 106 -4.84 -7.25 9.83
N VAL A 107 -4.79 -5.93 9.70
CA VAL A 107 -4.61 -5.24 8.41
C VAL A 107 -3.24 -5.58 7.81
N VAL A 108 -2.18 -5.54 8.61
CA VAL A 108 -0.82 -5.91 8.18
C VAL A 108 -0.75 -7.35 7.68
N ALA A 109 -1.34 -8.30 8.42
CA ALA A 109 -1.37 -9.70 8.02
C ALA A 109 -2.15 -9.92 6.71
N MET A 110 -3.27 -9.19 6.53
CA MET A 110 -4.03 -9.19 5.28
C MET A 110 -3.21 -8.62 4.12
N ALA A 111 -2.52 -7.49 4.33
CA ALA A 111 -1.65 -6.88 3.34
C ALA A 111 -0.51 -7.83 2.93
N GLU A 112 0.11 -8.53 3.87
CA GLU A 112 1.15 -9.52 3.58
C GLU A 112 0.63 -10.69 2.74
N GLN A 113 -0.58 -11.18 3.03
CA GLN A 113 -1.22 -12.22 2.20
C GLN A 113 -1.48 -11.70 0.77
N ILE A 114 -2.03 -10.49 0.65
CA ILE A 114 -2.32 -9.85 -0.64
C ILE A 114 -1.03 -9.62 -1.43
N ARG A 115 0.03 -9.12 -0.78
CA ARG A 115 1.35 -8.90 -1.37
C ARG A 115 1.89 -10.19 -1.99
N ARG A 116 1.78 -11.32 -1.29
CA ARG A 116 2.19 -12.63 -1.83
C ARG A 116 1.36 -13.04 -3.04
N GLN A 117 0.06 -12.77 -3.05
CA GLN A 117 -0.81 -13.09 -4.19
C GLN A 117 -0.49 -12.19 -5.39
N LEU A 118 -0.31 -10.88 -5.19
CA LEU A 118 0.14 -9.97 -6.24
C LEU A 118 1.50 -10.41 -6.82
N LEU A 119 2.44 -10.85 -5.98
CA LEU A 119 3.71 -11.43 -6.45
C LEU A 119 3.55 -12.68 -7.32
N THR A 120 2.41 -13.38 -7.29
CA THR A 120 2.13 -14.50 -8.21
C THR A 120 1.44 -14.06 -9.49
N LEU A 121 0.80 -12.90 -9.50
CA LEU A 121 0.07 -12.34 -10.64
C LEU A 121 0.93 -11.38 -11.48
N THR A 122 1.98 -10.81 -10.89
CA THR A 122 2.83 -9.81 -11.52
C THR A 122 4.13 -10.42 -12.05
N ASP A 123 4.29 -10.38 -13.37
CA ASP A 123 5.51 -10.82 -14.07
C ASP A 123 6.53 -9.68 -14.26
N ASP A 124 6.11 -8.41 -14.27
CA ASP A 124 7.01 -7.27 -14.48
C ASP A 124 8.02 -7.16 -13.33
N PRO A 125 9.33 -7.24 -13.61
CA PRO A 125 10.35 -7.30 -12.56
C PRO A 125 10.45 -6.00 -11.75
N ILE A 126 10.08 -4.86 -12.33
CA ILE A 126 10.11 -3.57 -11.65
C ILE A 126 8.93 -3.49 -10.69
N GLU A 127 7.71 -3.80 -11.14
CA GLU A 127 6.54 -3.87 -10.26
C GLU A 127 6.75 -4.85 -9.10
N ARG A 128 7.39 -6.00 -9.36
CA ARG A 128 7.75 -6.97 -8.32
C ARG A 128 8.73 -6.38 -7.29
N SER A 129 9.71 -5.57 -7.69
CA SER A 129 10.64 -4.96 -6.74
C SER A 129 9.92 -4.01 -5.77
N TYR A 130 8.86 -3.33 -6.22
CA TYR A 130 8.01 -2.51 -5.34
C TYR A 130 7.24 -3.37 -4.32
N LEU A 131 6.67 -4.50 -4.75
CA LEU A 131 6.02 -5.47 -3.83
C LEU A 131 7.00 -6.11 -2.84
N LEU A 132 8.29 -6.19 -3.18
CA LEU A 132 9.32 -6.75 -2.30
C LEU A 132 9.92 -5.70 -1.36
N GLY A 133 9.75 -4.40 -1.65
CA GLY A 133 10.41 -3.34 -0.91
C GLY A 133 11.89 -3.17 -1.27
N ASP A 134 12.32 -3.67 -2.43
CA ASP A 134 13.71 -3.63 -2.90
C ASP A 134 14.07 -2.29 -3.57
N VAL A 135 13.11 -1.37 -3.65
CA VAL A 135 13.27 -0.07 -4.32
C VAL A 135 13.50 0.99 -3.24
N ALA A 136 14.73 1.52 -3.21
CA ALA A 136 15.17 2.58 -2.29
C ALA A 136 14.91 3.98 -2.86
#